data_AF-A0A3N1CP51-F1
#
_entry.id   AF-A0A3N1CP51-F1
#
_cell.length_a   1.000
_cell.length_b   1.000
_cell.length_c   1.000
_cell.angle_alpha   90.00
_cell.angle_beta   90.00
_cell.angle_gamma   90.00
#
_symmetry.space_group_name_H-M   'P 1'
#
loop_
_entity.id
_entity.type
_entity.pdbx_description
1 polymer ?
#
loop_
_entity_poly.entity_id
_entity_poly.type
_entity_poly.pdbx_seq_one_letter_code
_entity_poly.pdbx_strand_id
1 'polypeptide(L)'
;MGRAKIAPMVDPLSAAERAADFAEKMLATPYRLPRPIVEYPPGAGPVERREEMRPVYAAIVERIGPPTLLGATGDGPYVRWGRRGDTLLLTGDRAAATLVSVDTREFLRKEYDALQRNYGTPSPQRPPYLWRLDRKGPGPVTRYYEYAGHLNGRVGWEEFGEALERVLSSFVEHMPVQAGECWVAFRLRAEGRDVLLNYDLRDHGAELCAIVEDRGTDDEDVMRARGWRSVDRYGRWRIDLPEADPGSAAEIARVVVAELRTRVRDPRSLMAHDVGAGDDGDLWLPGLGIEVWPRREAGDDH
;
A
#
# COMPACT_ATOMS: atom_id res chain seq x y z
N MET A 1 -33.87 -38.07 -35.22
CA MET A 1 -34.15 -36.93 -34.31
C MET A 1 -32.99 -36.77 -33.35
N GLY A 2 -32.00 -35.97 -33.74
CA GLY A 2 -30.84 -35.67 -32.90
C GLY A 2 -31.18 -34.56 -31.91
N ARG A 3 -30.95 -34.82 -30.62
CA ARG A 3 -30.81 -33.75 -29.62
C ARG A 3 -29.33 -33.42 -29.52
N ALA A 4 -28.93 -32.34 -30.20
CA ALA A 4 -27.63 -31.74 -29.99
C ALA A 4 -27.54 -31.29 -28.52
N LYS A 5 -26.55 -31.84 -27.81
CA LYS A 5 -26.09 -31.34 -26.52
C LYS A 5 -25.52 -29.94 -26.79
N ILE A 6 -26.23 -28.89 -26.38
CA ILE A 6 -25.66 -27.55 -26.35
C ILE A 6 -24.64 -27.57 -25.20
N ALA A 7 -23.36 -27.67 -25.55
CA ALA A 7 -22.30 -27.36 -24.61
C ALA A 7 -22.38 -25.87 -24.24
N PRO A 8 -22.11 -25.47 -22.99
CA PRO A 8 -21.92 -24.06 -22.69
C PRO A 8 -20.64 -23.60 -23.40
N MET A 9 -20.81 -22.99 -24.56
CA MET A 9 -19.76 -22.36 -25.33
C MET A 9 -19.51 -20.98 -24.72
N VAL A 10 -18.78 -20.95 -23.59
CA VAL A 10 -18.06 -19.74 -23.17
C VAL A 10 -16.72 -19.80 -23.90
N ASP A 11 -16.68 -19.28 -25.12
CA ASP A 11 -15.40 -19.12 -25.82
C ASP A 11 -14.69 -17.90 -25.20
N PRO A 12 -13.49 -18.08 -24.62
CA PRO A 12 -13.02 -17.32 -23.48
C PRO A 12 -11.91 -16.36 -23.93
N LEU A 13 -12.26 -15.09 -24.12
CA LEU A 13 -11.31 -14.08 -23.66
C LEU A 13 -11.09 -14.39 -22.18
N SER A 14 -9.86 -14.65 -21.74
CA SER A 14 -9.56 -14.82 -20.33
C SER A 14 -10.13 -13.63 -19.54
N ALA A 15 -10.49 -13.80 -18.26
CA ALA A 15 -10.98 -12.68 -17.46
C ALA A 15 -10.04 -11.45 -17.52
N ALA A 16 -8.74 -11.73 -17.65
CA ALA A 16 -7.69 -10.75 -17.88
C ALA A 16 -7.84 -9.98 -19.20
N GLU A 17 -8.03 -10.66 -20.33
CA GLU A 17 -8.23 -9.99 -21.64
C GLU A 17 -9.50 -9.13 -21.65
N ARG A 18 -10.60 -9.61 -21.05
CA ARG A 18 -11.83 -8.80 -20.93
C ARG A 18 -11.61 -7.54 -20.10
N ALA A 19 -10.85 -7.64 -19.00
CA ALA A 19 -10.53 -6.50 -18.16
C ALA A 19 -9.62 -5.50 -18.90
N ALA A 20 -8.64 -5.98 -19.65
CA ALA A 20 -7.76 -5.16 -20.48
C ALA A 20 -8.52 -4.41 -21.59
N ASP A 21 -9.40 -5.11 -22.32
CA ASP A 21 -10.29 -4.50 -23.32
C ASP A 21 -11.19 -3.43 -22.68
N PHE A 22 -11.67 -3.69 -21.47
CA PHE A 22 -12.53 -2.76 -20.75
C PHE A 22 -11.76 -1.52 -20.27
N ALA A 23 -10.53 -1.70 -19.77
CA ALA A 23 -9.64 -0.61 -19.38
C ALA A 23 -9.35 0.31 -20.58
N GLU A 24 -9.01 -0.27 -21.74
CA GLU A 24 -8.79 0.47 -22.98
C GLU A 24 -10.03 1.26 -23.41
N LYS A 25 -11.21 0.62 -23.40
CA LYS A 25 -12.48 1.28 -23.71
C LYS A 25 -12.78 2.44 -22.76
N MET A 26 -12.55 2.26 -21.46
CA MET A 26 -12.76 3.32 -20.45
C MET A 26 -11.79 4.49 -20.62
N LEU A 27 -10.56 4.25 -21.06
CA LEU A 27 -9.61 5.31 -21.39
C LEU A 27 -9.99 6.08 -22.65
N ALA A 28 -10.62 5.41 -23.62
CA ALA A 28 -11.11 6.04 -24.84
C ALA A 28 -12.42 6.81 -24.62
N THR A 29 -13.33 6.27 -23.81
CA THR A 29 -14.63 6.85 -23.50
C THR A 29 -14.90 6.72 -21.99
N PRO A 30 -14.82 7.83 -21.23
CA PRO A 30 -15.00 7.82 -19.78
C PRO A 30 -16.32 7.16 -19.36
N TYR A 31 -16.21 6.14 -18.50
CA TYR A 31 -17.36 5.45 -17.92
C TYR A 31 -17.34 5.64 -16.40
N ARG A 32 -18.34 6.35 -15.86
CA ARG A 32 -18.36 6.84 -14.47
C ARG A 32 -18.90 5.82 -13.44
N LEU A 33 -19.36 4.65 -13.89
CA LEU A 33 -19.85 3.60 -13.00
C LEU A 33 -18.73 2.56 -12.75
N PRO A 34 -18.45 2.20 -11.49
CA PRO A 34 -17.50 1.13 -11.20
C PRO A 34 -17.91 -0.18 -11.84
N ARG A 35 -16.94 -0.88 -12.44
CA ARG A 35 -17.13 -2.19 -13.04
C ARG A 35 -16.20 -3.21 -12.40
N PRO A 36 -16.74 -4.29 -11.81
CA PRO A 36 -15.91 -5.41 -11.35
C PRO A 36 -15.13 -6.02 -12.51
N ILE A 37 -13.84 -6.25 -12.28
CA ILE A 37 -12.93 -6.95 -13.20
C ILE A 37 -12.39 -8.24 -12.58
N VAL A 38 -12.41 -8.34 -11.26
CA VAL A 38 -12.11 -9.55 -10.47
C VAL A 38 -13.10 -9.59 -9.32
N GLU A 39 -13.74 -10.74 -9.12
CA GLU A 39 -14.54 -11.05 -7.95
C GLU A 39 -13.80 -12.10 -7.14
N TYR A 40 -13.56 -11.82 -5.86
CA TYR A 40 -12.79 -12.70 -5.00
C TYR A 40 -13.69 -13.75 -4.34
N PRO A 41 -13.18 -14.97 -4.10
CA PRO A 41 -13.89 -15.96 -3.29
C PRO A 41 -14.24 -15.40 -1.90
N PRO A 42 -15.42 -15.70 -1.35
CA PRO A 42 -15.76 -15.30 0.02
C PRO A 42 -14.74 -15.84 1.02
N GLY A 43 -14.15 -14.93 1.81
CA GLY A 43 -13.14 -15.28 2.80
C GLY A 43 -11.72 -15.44 2.24
N ALA A 44 -11.49 -15.12 0.96
CA ALA A 44 -10.17 -15.17 0.35
C ALA A 44 -9.15 -14.37 1.16
N GLY A 45 -7.97 -14.95 1.38
CA GLY A 45 -6.85 -14.29 2.06
C GLY A 45 -6.14 -13.26 1.17
N PRO A 46 -5.23 -12.43 1.72
CA PRO A 46 -4.45 -11.47 0.94
C PRO A 46 -3.68 -12.11 -0.23
N VAL A 47 -3.00 -13.23 0.01
CA VAL A 47 -2.24 -13.95 -1.04
C VAL A 47 -3.16 -14.47 -2.14
N GLU A 48 -4.33 -15.01 -1.78
CA GLU A 48 -5.28 -15.52 -2.78
C GLU A 48 -5.82 -14.39 -3.66
N ARG A 49 -6.28 -13.27 -3.06
CA ARG A 49 -6.74 -12.09 -3.81
C ARG A 49 -5.65 -11.52 -4.72
N ARG A 50 -4.42 -11.53 -4.24
CA ARG A 50 -3.24 -11.11 -5.00
C ARG A 50 -3.02 -11.98 -6.23
N GLU A 51 -3.03 -13.31 -6.08
CA GLU A 51 -2.82 -14.22 -7.21
C GLU A 51 -3.97 -14.19 -8.22
N GLU A 52 -5.22 -14.00 -7.77
CA GLU A 52 -6.37 -13.76 -8.65
C GLU A 52 -6.24 -12.45 -9.43
N MET A 53 -5.74 -11.39 -8.79
CA MET A 53 -5.53 -10.09 -9.44
C MET A 53 -4.35 -10.07 -10.40
N ARG A 54 -3.29 -10.82 -10.13
CA ARG A 54 -2.02 -10.78 -10.88
C ARG A 54 -2.18 -10.88 -12.41
N PRO A 55 -2.85 -11.91 -12.99
CA PRO A 55 -2.98 -12.01 -14.44
C PRO A 55 -3.82 -10.88 -15.03
N VAL A 56 -4.83 -10.39 -14.29
CA VAL A 56 -5.70 -9.31 -14.73
C VAL A 56 -4.97 -7.97 -14.78
N TYR A 57 -4.24 -7.65 -13.71
CA TYR A 57 -3.41 -6.44 -13.66
C TYR A 57 -2.34 -6.45 -14.77
N ALA A 58 -1.66 -7.58 -14.96
CA ALA A 58 -0.65 -7.73 -16.02
C ALA A 58 -1.22 -7.46 -17.41
N ALA A 59 -2.38 -8.04 -17.75
CA ALA A 59 -3.03 -7.82 -19.04
C ALA A 59 -3.48 -6.37 -19.25
N ILE A 60 -3.95 -5.69 -18.19
CA ILE A 60 -4.30 -4.26 -18.25
C ILE A 60 -3.03 -3.45 -18.57
N VAL A 61 -1.95 -3.64 -17.81
CA VAL A 61 -0.69 -2.92 -18.01
C VAL A 61 -0.10 -3.17 -19.40
N GLU A 62 -0.15 -4.41 -19.89
CA GLU A 62 0.28 -4.75 -21.25
C GLU A 62 -0.53 -4.00 -22.32
N ARG A 63 -1.86 -3.88 -22.13
CA ARG A 63 -2.74 -3.23 -23.11
C ARG A 63 -2.65 -1.72 -23.10
N ILE A 64 -2.69 -1.09 -21.93
CA ILE A 64 -2.85 0.37 -21.80
C ILE A 64 -1.59 1.08 -21.29
N GLY A 65 -0.51 0.33 -21.07
CA GLY A 65 0.75 0.84 -20.56
C GLY A 65 0.81 0.93 -19.03
N PRO A 66 1.97 1.33 -18.48
CA PRO A 66 2.18 1.42 -17.05
C PRO A 66 1.31 2.53 -16.43
N PRO A 67 0.85 2.34 -15.19
CA PRO A 67 0.12 3.37 -14.46
C PRO A 67 0.99 4.57 -14.12
N THR A 68 0.34 5.71 -13.92
CA THR A 68 0.96 6.95 -13.42
C THR A 68 1.29 6.83 -11.92
N LEU A 69 0.40 6.20 -11.14
CA LEU A 69 0.54 6.06 -9.68
C LEU A 69 0.08 4.67 -9.22
N LEU A 70 0.89 4.04 -8.37
CA LEU A 70 0.55 2.81 -7.67
C LEU A 70 0.10 3.13 -6.25
N GLY A 71 -0.66 2.24 -5.62
CA GLY A 71 -1.17 2.48 -4.28
C GLY A 71 -2.15 1.42 -3.79
N ALA A 72 -2.51 1.56 -2.51
CA ALA A 72 -3.56 0.77 -1.91
C ALA A 72 -4.36 1.58 -0.90
N THR A 73 -5.62 1.20 -0.75
CA THR A 73 -6.43 1.53 0.42
C THR A 73 -6.23 0.45 1.50
N GLY A 74 -7.01 0.50 2.59
CA GLY A 74 -6.94 -0.57 3.57
C GLY A 74 -7.66 -1.86 3.21
N ASP A 75 -8.40 -1.89 2.11
CA ASP A 75 -9.20 -3.05 1.71
C ASP A 75 -9.00 -3.47 0.25
N GLY A 76 -8.28 -2.68 -0.55
CA GLY A 76 -8.08 -3.00 -1.96
C GLY A 76 -7.10 -2.06 -2.67
N PRO A 77 -6.82 -2.32 -3.96
CA PRO A 77 -5.86 -1.57 -4.74
C PRO A 77 -6.28 -0.11 -4.93
N TYR A 78 -5.34 0.74 -5.30
CA TYR A 78 -5.58 2.14 -5.59
C TYR A 78 -4.60 2.65 -6.66
N VAL A 79 -4.76 2.14 -7.89
CA VAL A 79 -3.85 2.39 -9.02
C VAL A 79 -4.49 3.34 -10.03
N ARG A 80 -3.69 4.24 -10.61
CA ARG A 80 -4.17 5.28 -11.52
C ARG A 80 -3.46 5.26 -12.86
N TRP A 81 -4.24 5.36 -13.93
CA TRP A 81 -3.77 5.75 -15.25
C TRP A 81 -4.35 7.13 -15.58
N GLY A 82 -3.50 8.16 -15.50
CA GLY A 82 -3.90 9.55 -15.72
C GLY A 82 -3.87 9.94 -17.19
N ARG A 83 -4.94 10.57 -17.67
CA ARG A 83 -5.01 11.24 -18.97
C ARG A 83 -5.43 12.71 -18.78
N ARG A 84 -5.29 13.54 -19.81
CA ARG A 84 -5.85 14.90 -19.80
C ARG A 84 -7.37 14.81 -19.59
N GLY A 85 -7.87 15.37 -18.49
CA GLY A 85 -9.30 15.42 -18.14
C GLY A 85 -9.81 14.26 -17.29
N ASP A 86 -9.36 13.03 -17.56
CA ASP A 86 -9.87 11.83 -16.89
C ASP A 86 -8.79 10.93 -16.31
N THR A 87 -9.11 10.24 -15.22
CA THR A 87 -8.26 9.24 -14.58
C THR A 87 -9.01 7.90 -14.57
N LEU A 88 -8.39 6.85 -15.10
CA LEU A 88 -8.84 5.49 -14.85
C LEU A 88 -8.28 5.05 -13.51
N LEU A 89 -9.16 4.61 -12.61
CA LEU A 89 -8.83 4.13 -11.28
C LEU A 89 -9.13 2.63 -11.20
N LEU A 90 -8.12 1.84 -10.82
CA LEU A 90 -8.31 0.51 -10.27
C LEU A 90 -8.44 0.65 -8.76
N THR A 91 -9.64 0.35 -8.27
CA THR A 91 -10.02 0.42 -6.85
C THR A 91 -10.78 -0.84 -6.47
N GLY A 92 -11.01 -1.06 -5.19
CA GLY A 92 -11.85 -2.17 -4.77
C GLY A 92 -11.83 -2.38 -3.28
N ASP A 93 -12.32 -3.54 -2.89
CA ASP A 93 -12.30 -4.04 -1.53
C ASP A 93 -11.99 -5.55 -1.53
N ARG A 94 -12.20 -6.20 -0.38
CA ARG A 94 -11.95 -7.63 -0.19
C ARG A 94 -12.89 -8.54 -0.99
N ALA A 95 -14.00 -8.01 -1.52
CA ALA A 95 -14.96 -8.77 -2.31
C ALA A 95 -14.68 -8.64 -3.81
N ALA A 96 -14.26 -7.47 -4.28
CA ALA A 96 -13.97 -7.28 -5.70
C ALA A 96 -12.99 -6.14 -5.96
N ALA A 97 -12.28 -6.27 -7.08
CA ALA A 97 -11.56 -5.17 -7.69
C ALA A 97 -12.28 -4.67 -8.93
N THR A 98 -12.24 -3.36 -9.12
CA THR A 98 -13.10 -2.63 -10.03
C THR A 98 -12.32 -1.56 -10.79
N LEU A 99 -12.75 -1.30 -12.02
CA LEU A 99 -12.31 -0.15 -12.81
C LEU A 99 -13.39 0.92 -12.83
N VAL A 100 -12.98 2.18 -12.69
CA VAL A 100 -13.86 3.34 -12.84
C VAL A 100 -13.09 4.50 -13.45
N SER A 101 -13.73 5.25 -14.36
CA SER A 101 -13.17 6.50 -14.87
C SER A 101 -13.74 7.67 -14.08
N VAL A 102 -12.88 8.57 -13.60
CA VAL A 102 -13.25 9.76 -12.82
C VAL A 102 -12.71 11.03 -13.46
N ASP A 103 -13.41 12.15 -13.28
CA ASP A 103 -12.89 13.46 -13.69
C ASP A 103 -11.67 13.77 -12.84
N THR A 104 -10.52 13.99 -13.49
CA THR A 104 -9.23 14.13 -12.80
C THR A 104 -9.27 15.31 -11.83
N ARG A 105 -9.82 16.46 -12.22
CA ARG A 105 -9.79 17.67 -11.38
C ARG A 105 -10.69 17.52 -10.16
N GLU A 106 -11.91 17.02 -10.35
CA GLU A 106 -12.85 16.80 -9.26
C GLU A 106 -12.35 15.73 -8.29
N PHE A 107 -11.81 14.62 -8.83
CA PHE A 107 -11.25 13.53 -8.04
C PHE A 107 -10.08 14.01 -7.16
N LEU A 108 -9.11 14.72 -7.74
CA LEU A 108 -7.96 15.24 -6.99
C LEU A 108 -8.36 16.25 -5.93
N ARG A 109 -9.33 17.12 -6.23
CA ARG A 109 -9.86 18.06 -5.24
C ARG A 109 -10.49 17.32 -4.07
N LYS A 110 -11.31 16.29 -4.31
CA LYS A 110 -11.92 15.48 -3.24
C LYS A 110 -10.88 14.75 -2.41
N GLU A 111 -9.84 14.22 -3.06
CA GLU A 111 -8.71 13.59 -2.38
C GLU A 111 -7.95 14.58 -1.50
N TYR A 112 -7.63 15.76 -2.04
CA TYR A 112 -7.00 16.82 -1.26
C TYR A 112 -7.87 17.25 -0.10
N ASP A 113 -9.16 17.48 -0.32
CA ASP A 113 -10.10 17.84 0.74
C ASP A 113 -10.21 16.73 1.81
N ALA A 114 -10.04 15.45 1.43
CA ALA A 114 -10.00 14.35 2.38
C ALA A 114 -8.69 14.37 3.18
N LEU A 115 -7.54 14.56 2.53
CA LEU A 115 -6.24 14.67 3.20
C LEU A 115 -6.18 15.91 4.12
N GLN A 116 -6.71 17.06 3.67
CA GLN A 116 -6.79 18.30 4.44
C GLN A 116 -7.80 18.24 5.57
N ARG A 117 -8.94 17.56 5.42
CA ARG A 117 -9.86 17.31 6.55
C ARG A 117 -9.27 16.34 7.58
N ASN A 118 -8.26 15.57 7.20
CA ASN A 118 -7.49 14.78 8.15
C ASN A 118 -6.32 15.59 8.76
N TYR A 119 -6.13 16.85 8.35
CA TYR A 119 -5.23 17.82 8.94
C TYR A 119 -5.93 18.59 10.07
N GLY A 120 -5.44 18.47 11.31
CA GLY A 120 -5.79 19.35 12.41
C GLY A 120 -7.22 19.23 12.98
N THR A 121 -8.11 18.45 12.36
CA THR A 121 -9.42 18.12 12.92
C THR A 121 -9.45 16.69 13.48
N PRO A 122 -10.02 16.46 14.68
CA PRO A 122 -10.13 15.13 15.30
C PRO A 122 -11.18 14.23 14.64
N SER A 123 -11.27 14.26 13.30
CA SER A 123 -12.18 13.41 12.54
C SER A 123 -11.54 12.02 12.35
N PRO A 124 -12.26 10.92 12.61
CA PRO A 124 -11.76 9.55 12.42
C PRO A 124 -11.67 9.16 10.93
N GLN A 125 -11.66 10.12 10.01
CA GLN A 125 -11.60 9.83 8.58
C GLN A 125 -10.19 9.36 8.23
N ARG A 126 -10.12 8.13 7.75
CA ARG A 126 -8.89 7.50 7.27
C ARG A 126 -8.40 8.25 6.01
N PRO A 127 -7.08 8.31 5.75
CA PRO A 127 -6.60 8.84 4.49
C PRO A 127 -7.19 8.03 3.32
N PRO A 128 -7.39 8.66 2.14
CA PRO A 128 -7.99 7.99 0.99
C PRO A 128 -7.17 6.78 0.50
N TYR A 129 -5.89 6.71 0.86
CA TYR A 129 -4.97 5.60 0.58
C TYR A 129 -3.99 5.44 1.74
N LEU A 130 -3.45 4.24 1.90
CA LEU A 130 -2.43 3.91 2.90
C LEU A 130 -1.02 4.26 2.42
N TRP A 131 -0.75 4.00 1.15
CA TRP A 131 0.51 4.31 0.51
C TRP A 131 0.32 4.62 -0.97
N ARG A 132 1.31 5.31 -1.54
CA ARG A 132 1.37 5.64 -2.95
C ARG A 132 2.80 5.58 -3.45
N LEU A 133 3.01 4.99 -4.61
CA LEU A 133 4.33 4.94 -5.27
C LEU A 133 4.22 5.62 -6.64
N ASP A 134 4.95 6.73 -6.80
CA ASP A 134 5.07 7.47 -8.05
C ASP A 134 6.37 7.09 -8.78
N ARG A 135 6.22 6.36 -9.88
CA ARG A 135 7.35 5.96 -10.75
C ARG A 135 7.54 6.91 -11.94
N LYS A 136 6.95 8.10 -11.89
CA LYS A 136 6.95 9.08 -13.00
C LYS A 136 6.37 8.48 -14.28
N GLY A 137 5.32 7.66 -14.11
CA GLY A 137 4.61 7.02 -15.22
C GLY A 137 3.96 8.05 -16.16
N PRO A 138 3.49 7.61 -17.35
CA PRO A 138 2.89 8.50 -18.33
C PRO A 138 1.63 9.18 -17.78
N GLY A 139 1.42 10.42 -18.20
CA GLY A 139 0.29 11.25 -17.76
C GLY A 139 0.71 12.37 -16.81
N PRO A 140 -0.20 13.31 -16.49
CA PRO A 140 0.08 14.36 -15.54
C PRO A 140 0.28 13.76 -14.16
N VAL A 141 1.49 13.87 -13.62
CA VAL A 141 1.75 13.58 -12.21
C VAL A 141 1.03 14.64 -11.40
N THR A 142 0.18 14.19 -10.49
CA THR A 142 -0.67 15.07 -9.68
C THR A 142 0.08 15.45 -8.41
N ARG A 143 1.14 16.24 -8.60
CA ARG A 143 1.94 16.87 -7.52
C ARG A 143 1.20 17.99 -6.81
N TYR A 144 0.06 18.45 -7.35
CA TYR A 144 -0.67 19.62 -6.87
C TYR A 144 -1.12 19.58 -5.41
N TYR A 145 -1.08 18.42 -4.77
CA TYR A 145 -1.69 18.18 -3.46
C TYR A 145 -0.84 17.22 -2.62
N GLU A 146 0.48 17.48 -2.57
CA GLU A 146 1.39 16.65 -1.78
C GLU A 146 1.03 16.73 -0.29
N TYR A 147 0.90 15.56 0.33
CA TYR A 147 0.62 15.43 1.75
C TYR A 147 1.84 15.91 2.54
N ALA A 148 1.74 17.07 3.19
CA ALA A 148 2.86 17.68 3.93
C ALA A 148 3.19 16.99 5.28
N GLY A 149 2.76 15.74 5.49
CA GLY A 149 3.21 14.92 6.62
C GLY A 149 2.41 15.02 7.92
N HIS A 150 1.40 15.88 8.07
CA HIS A 150 0.71 16.04 9.37
C HIS A 150 -0.73 15.49 9.40
N LEU A 151 -0.88 14.19 9.66
CA LEU A 151 -2.15 13.65 10.17
C LEU A 151 -2.24 13.95 11.67
N ASN A 152 -2.78 15.13 11.99
CA ASN A 152 -3.02 15.57 13.36
C ASN A 152 -4.45 15.24 13.79
N GLY A 153 -4.69 13.97 14.12
CA GLY A 153 -5.88 13.55 14.85
C GLY A 153 -5.48 12.46 15.83
N ARG A 154 -5.42 12.79 17.14
CA ARG A 154 -5.15 11.90 18.30
C ARG A 154 -4.90 10.42 17.93
N VAL A 155 -3.71 10.09 17.43
CA VAL A 155 -3.32 8.70 17.23
C VAL A 155 -2.79 8.20 18.57
N GLY A 156 -3.51 7.30 19.23
CA GLY A 156 -2.98 6.54 20.34
C GLY A 156 -2.13 5.38 19.82
N TRP A 157 -1.48 4.66 20.75
CA TRP A 157 -0.63 3.53 20.38
C TRP A 157 -1.39 2.40 19.69
N GLU A 158 -2.67 2.22 20.02
CA GLU A 158 -3.54 1.22 19.41
C GLU A 158 -3.85 1.62 17.96
N GLU A 159 -4.28 2.85 17.72
CA GLU A 159 -4.56 3.35 16.38
C GLU A 159 -3.30 3.36 15.50
N PHE A 160 -2.13 3.68 16.06
CA PHE A 160 -0.86 3.59 15.34
C PHE A 160 -0.50 2.14 14.99
N GLY A 161 -0.71 1.20 15.91
CA GLY A 161 -0.50 -0.23 15.67
C GLY A 161 -1.38 -0.76 14.54
N GLU A 162 -2.68 -0.43 14.57
CA GLU A 162 -3.63 -0.76 13.50
C GLU A 162 -3.24 -0.13 12.16
N ALA A 163 -2.81 1.14 12.17
CA ALA A 163 -2.37 1.84 10.98
C ALA A 163 -1.14 1.17 10.35
N LEU A 164 -0.15 0.83 11.18
CA LEU A 164 1.07 0.13 10.76
C LEU A 164 0.74 -1.25 10.19
N GLU A 165 -0.06 -2.06 10.90
CA GLU A 165 -0.51 -3.38 10.44
C GLU A 165 -1.17 -3.30 9.07
N ARG A 166 -2.05 -2.31 8.87
CA ARG A 166 -2.76 -2.12 7.59
C ARG A 166 -1.82 -1.74 6.47
N VAL A 167 -0.86 -0.85 6.71
CA VAL A 167 0.18 -0.51 5.72
C VAL A 167 0.97 -1.77 5.34
N LEU A 168 1.46 -2.53 6.31
CA LEU A 168 2.25 -3.75 6.06
C LEU A 168 1.42 -4.84 5.35
N SER A 169 0.17 -5.05 5.76
CA SER A 169 -0.77 -5.97 5.09
C SER A 169 -0.99 -5.57 3.63
N SER A 170 -1.15 -4.27 3.38
CA SER A 170 -1.35 -3.76 2.02
C SER A 170 -0.10 -3.90 1.15
N PHE A 171 1.12 -3.90 1.73
CA PHE A 171 2.33 -4.21 0.97
C PHE A 171 2.34 -5.67 0.53
N VAL A 172 2.11 -6.60 1.45
CA VAL A 172 2.04 -8.05 1.17
C VAL A 172 1.03 -8.36 0.05
N GLU A 173 -0.13 -7.72 0.08
CA GLU A 173 -1.18 -7.96 -0.90
C GLU A 173 -0.91 -7.29 -2.25
N HIS A 174 -0.49 -6.03 -2.26
CA HIS A 174 -0.57 -5.20 -3.45
C HIS A 174 0.79 -4.88 -4.10
N MET A 175 1.89 -4.81 -3.35
CA MET A 175 3.22 -4.55 -3.95
C MET A 175 3.64 -5.61 -4.96
N PRO A 176 3.49 -6.93 -4.71
CA PRO A 176 3.88 -7.97 -5.66
C PRO A 176 3.19 -7.88 -7.02
N VAL A 177 1.96 -7.39 -7.03
CA VAL A 177 1.14 -7.28 -8.23
C VAL A 177 1.45 -5.97 -8.94
N GLN A 178 1.49 -4.87 -8.19
CA GLN A 178 1.58 -3.53 -8.76
C GLN A 178 3.02 -3.13 -9.12
N ALA A 179 3.98 -3.55 -8.29
CA ALA A 179 5.36 -3.11 -8.31
C ALA A 179 6.37 -4.21 -8.69
N GLY A 180 5.94 -5.47 -8.79
CA GLY A 180 6.80 -6.62 -9.10
C GLY A 180 7.69 -7.01 -7.92
N GLU A 181 8.92 -7.45 -8.19
CA GLU A 181 9.94 -7.80 -7.17
C GLU A 181 10.61 -6.57 -6.55
N CYS A 182 9.89 -5.45 -6.46
CA CYS A 182 10.38 -4.24 -5.82
C CYS A 182 10.39 -4.41 -4.29
N TRP A 183 11.47 -4.05 -3.63
CA TRP A 183 11.47 -3.92 -2.17
C TRP A 183 10.85 -2.59 -1.76
N VAL A 184 10.31 -2.52 -0.55
CA VAL A 184 9.92 -1.25 0.09
C VAL A 184 10.43 -1.20 1.52
N ALA A 185 10.99 -0.07 1.92
CA ALA A 185 11.49 0.11 3.27
C ALA A 185 11.23 1.52 3.78
N PHE A 186 11.13 1.63 5.09
CA PHE A 186 11.09 2.90 5.79
C PHE A 186 11.60 2.72 7.22
N ARG A 187 12.08 3.80 7.82
CA ARG A 187 12.51 3.85 9.21
C ARG A 187 11.52 4.63 10.04
N LEU A 188 11.24 4.16 11.25
CA LEU A 188 10.53 4.90 12.27
C LEU A 188 11.55 5.43 13.27
N ARG A 189 11.69 6.75 13.33
CA ARG A 189 12.56 7.42 14.30
C ARG A 189 11.85 7.54 15.64
N ALA A 190 12.48 6.99 16.68
CA ALA A 190 12.16 7.22 18.08
C ALA A 190 13.39 7.80 18.80
N GLU A 191 13.20 8.35 19.99
CA GLU A 191 14.33 8.88 20.78
C GLU A 191 15.44 7.82 20.97
N GLY A 192 16.63 8.14 20.47
CA GLY A 192 17.82 7.31 20.62
C GLY A 192 17.96 6.12 19.66
N ARG A 193 16.94 5.78 18.85
CA ARG A 193 17.02 4.65 17.90
C ARG A 193 15.97 4.66 16.80
N ASP A 194 16.36 4.21 15.63
CA ASP A 194 15.45 3.92 14.52
C ASP A 194 15.06 2.44 14.50
N VAL A 195 13.79 2.17 14.17
CA VAL A 195 13.33 0.84 13.77
C VAL A 195 13.15 0.83 12.26
N LEU A 196 13.88 -0.03 11.56
CA LEU A 196 13.75 -0.22 10.11
C LEU A 196 12.69 -1.28 9.84
N LEU A 197 11.74 -0.97 8.97
CA LEU A 197 10.80 -1.92 8.41
C LEU A 197 11.12 -2.12 6.93
N ASN A 198 11.08 -3.37 6.49
CA ASN A 198 11.34 -3.76 5.12
C ASN A 198 10.32 -4.80 4.66
N TYR A 199 9.93 -4.70 3.39
CA TYR A 199 9.25 -5.74 2.66
C TYR A 199 10.01 -6.03 1.37
N ASP A 200 10.51 -7.26 1.19
CA ASP A 200 11.26 -7.67 0.01
C ASP A 200 10.91 -9.11 -0.39
N LEU A 201 10.25 -9.26 -1.54
CA LEU A 201 9.87 -10.56 -2.10
C LEU A 201 11.04 -11.50 -2.39
N ARG A 202 12.26 -10.96 -2.53
CA ARG A 202 13.46 -11.75 -2.83
C ARG A 202 14.01 -12.45 -1.58
N ASP A 203 13.60 -12.02 -0.40
CA ASP A 203 13.97 -12.60 0.88
C ASP A 203 13.06 -13.79 1.24
N HIS A 204 12.89 -14.74 0.30
CA HIS A 204 11.97 -15.88 0.37
C HIS A 204 11.80 -16.50 1.78
N GLY A 205 10.56 -16.47 2.31
CA GLY A 205 10.20 -16.93 3.65
C GLY A 205 10.47 -15.95 4.79
N ALA A 206 10.99 -14.76 4.48
CA ALA A 206 11.37 -13.68 5.38
C ALA A 206 11.01 -12.31 4.77
N GLU A 207 10.02 -12.26 3.87
CA GLU A 207 9.74 -11.10 3.04
C GLU A 207 9.35 -9.89 3.88
N LEU A 208 8.68 -10.08 5.02
CA LEU A 208 8.35 -9.00 5.95
C LEU A 208 9.31 -9.00 7.14
N CYS A 209 10.05 -7.90 7.29
CA CYS A 209 11.13 -7.80 8.27
C CYS A 209 11.04 -6.48 9.07
N ALA A 210 11.33 -6.56 10.36
CA ALA A 210 11.68 -5.41 11.18
C ALA A 210 13.06 -5.61 11.82
N ILE A 211 13.82 -4.51 11.92
CA ILE A 211 15.20 -4.49 12.41
C ILE A 211 15.39 -3.32 13.36
N VAL A 212 16.05 -3.55 14.48
CA VAL A 212 16.42 -2.52 15.45
C VAL A 212 17.89 -2.67 15.85
N GLU A 213 18.63 -1.57 15.88
CA GLU A 213 20.04 -1.58 16.29
C GLU A 213 20.17 -1.46 17.81
N ASP A 214 20.18 -2.59 18.52
CA ASP A 214 20.52 -2.61 19.95
C ASP A 214 22.02 -2.82 20.14
N ARG A 215 22.75 -1.76 20.52
CA ARG A 215 24.20 -1.80 20.77
C ARG A 215 24.54 -2.49 22.11
N GLY A 216 23.84 -3.56 22.44
CA GLY A 216 23.96 -4.29 23.72
C GLY A 216 23.49 -3.49 24.93
N THR A 217 22.45 -2.66 24.75
CA THR A 217 21.90 -1.86 25.85
C THR A 217 20.79 -2.58 26.61
N ASP A 218 20.02 -3.42 25.92
CA ASP A 218 18.99 -4.26 26.52
C ASP A 218 19.50 -5.71 26.61
N ASP A 219 19.15 -6.42 27.69
CA ASP A 219 19.46 -7.85 27.83
C ASP A 219 18.73 -8.69 26.76
N GLU A 220 19.32 -9.81 26.34
CA GLU A 220 18.70 -10.70 25.35
C GLU A 220 17.28 -11.13 25.78
N ASP A 221 17.09 -11.53 27.03
CA ASP A 221 15.77 -11.95 27.54
C ASP A 221 14.71 -10.84 27.41
N VAL A 222 15.10 -9.58 27.56
CA VAL A 222 14.22 -8.42 27.38
C VAL A 222 13.83 -8.28 25.91
N MET A 223 14.80 -8.41 25.00
CA MET A 223 14.55 -8.33 23.56
C MET A 223 13.64 -9.47 23.09
N ARG A 224 13.86 -10.70 23.59
CA ARG A 224 12.99 -11.85 23.34
C ARG A 224 11.57 -11.63 23.87
N ALA A 225 11.43 -11.11 25.08
CA ALA A 225 10.12 -10.82 25.67
C ALA A 225 9.34 -9.75 24.89
N ARG A 226 10.03 -8.81 24.22
CA ARG A 226 9.42 -7.82 23.30
C ARG A 226 9.04 -8.44 21.95
N GLY A 227 9.51 -9.64 21.63
CA GLY A 227 9.18 -10.41 20.44
C GLY A 227 10.26 -10.44 19.35
N TRP A 228 11.44 -9.87 19.61
CA TRP A 228 12.59 -9.99 18.71
C TRP A 228 13.10 -11.45 18.64
N ARG A 229 13.49 -11.92 17.45
CA ARG A 229 13.73 -13.36 17.19
C ARG A 229 15.16 -13.73 16.87
N SER A 230 15.98 -12.82 16.38
CA SER A 230 17.36 -13.13 16.01
C SER A 230 18.24 -11.89 16.12
N VAL A 231 19.53 -12.11 16.25
CA VAL A 231 20.55 -11.09 16.11
C VAL A 231 21.32 -11.37 14.83
N ASP A 232 21.44 -10.37 13.97
CA ASP A 232 22.18 -10.50 12.72
C ASP A 232 23.69 -10.41 12.93
N ARG A 233 24.46 -10.63 11.85
CA ARG A 233 25.93 -10.54 11.89
C ARG A 233 26.49 -9.17 12.28
N TYR A 234 25.65 -8.13 12.30
CA TYR A 234 26.00 -6.76 12.68
C TYR A 234 25.51 -6.41 14.08
N GLY A 235 25.01 -7.38 14.86
CA GLY A 235 24.49 -7.15 16.21
C GLY A 235 23.11 -6.51 16.23
N ARG A 236 22.36 -6.52 15.12
CA ARG A 236 21.01 -5.93 15.06
C ARG A 236 19.95 -6.97 15.34
N TRP A 237 19.00 -6.64 16.20
CA TRP A 237 17.85 -7.50 16.45
C TRP A 237 16.87 -7.45 15.30
N ARG A 238 16.28 -8.60 15.00
CA ARG A 238 15.32 -8.73 13.91
C ARG A 238 14.16 -9.65 14.25
N ILE A 239 13.07 -9.43 13.54
CA ILE A 239 12.00 -10.39 13.34
C ILE A 239 11.72 -10.45 11.83
N ASP A 240 11.79 -11.65 11.30
CA ASP A 240 11.56 -11.94 9.88
C ASP A 240 10.39 -12.93 9.80
N LEU A 241 9.39 -12.61 8.97
CA LEU A 241 8.17 -13.40 8.84
C LEU A 241 7.80 -13.60 7.36
N PRO A 242 7.26 -14.77 7.00
CA PRO A 242 6.84 -15.04 5.64
C PRO A 242 5.58 -14.24 5.29
N GLU A 243 5.53 -13.70 4.07
CA GLU A 243 4.34 -12.96 3.61
C GLU A 243 3.07 -13.83 3.51
N ALA A 244 3.23 -15.15 3.39
CA ALA A 244 2.14 -16.09 3.25
C ALA A 244 1.40 -16.37 4.56
N ASP A 245 1.99 -16.03 5.71
CA ASP A 245 1.33 -16.13 7.01
C ASP A 245 0.40 -14.90 7.22
N PRO A 246 -0.93 -15.09 7.35
CA PRO A 246 -1.87 -13.99 7.57
C PRO A 246 -1.59 -13.16 8.83
N GLY A 247 -0.86 -13.72 9.81
CA GLY A 247 -0.50 -13.04 11.05
C GLY A 247 0.75 -12.16 10.96
N SER A 248 1.52 -12.24 9.87
CA SER A 248 2.85 -11.61 9.79
C SER A 248 2.81 -10.10 9.97
N ALA A 249 1.91 -9.40 9.28
CA ALA A 249 1.81 -7.95 9.38
C ALA A 249 1.44 -7.48 10.79
N ALA A 250 0.49 -8.17 11.44
CA ALA A 250 0.04 -7.87 12.80
C ALA A 250 1.16 -8.12 13.81
N GLU A 251 1.90 -9.23 13.67
CA GLU A 251 3.00 -9.58 14.56
C GLU A 251 4.16 -8.60 14.44
N ILE A 252 4.56 -8.21 13.22
CA ILE A 252 5.58 -7.16 13.01
C ILE A 252 5.12 -5.85 13.63
N ALA A 253 3.88 -5.41 13.36
CA ALA A 253 3.35 -4.18 13.92
C ALA A 253 3.37 -4.20 15.45
N ARG A 254 2.97 -5.32 16.07
CA ARG A 254 2.99 -5.52 17.52
C ARG A 254 4.40 -5.39 18.11
N VAL A 255 5.40 -6.06 17.53
CA VAL A 255 6.80 -6.00 18.00
C VAL A 255 7.37 -4.59 17.85
N VAL A 256 7.13 -3.94 16.70
CA VAL A 256 7.60 -2.58 16.44
C VAL A 256 6.95 -1.58 17.41
N VAL A 257 5.64 -1.65 17.62
CA VAL A 257 4.94 -0.78 18.58
C VAL A 257 5.44 -1.01 20.01
N ALA A 258 5.65 -2.26 20.41
CA ALA A 258 6.20 -2.58 21.72
C ALA A 258 7.59 -1.95 21.92
N GLU A 259 8.47 -2.02 20.91
CA GLU A 259 9.79 -1.39 20.96
C GLU A 259 9.68 0.14 21.05
N LEU A 260 8.89 0.77 20.16
CA LEU A 260 8.76 2.23 20.11
C LEU A 260 8.18 2.80 21.42
N ARG A 261 7.25 2.08 22.07
CA ARG A 261 6.65 2.46 23.37
C ARG A 261 7.67 2.54 24.50
N THR A 262 8.81 1.88 24.38
CA THR A 262 9.88 1.98 25.39
C THR A 262 10.66 3.30 25.28
N ARG A 263 10.55 3.98 24.14
CA ARG A 263 11.39 5.13 23.78
C ARG A 263 10.63 6.44 23.73
N VAL A 264 9.37 6.40 23.31
CA VAL A 264 8.52 7.59 23.25
C VAL A 264 7.22 7.35 23.99
N ARG A 265 6.69 8.40 24.63
CA ARG A 265 5.42 8.33 25.35
C ARG A 265 4.23 8.32 24.40
N ASP A 266 4.38 8.99 23.25
CA ASP A 266 3.31 9.36 22.35
C ASP A 266 3.72 9.06 20.90
N PRO A 267 2.96 8.26 20.14
CA PRO A 267 3.31 7.93 18.76
C PRO A 267 3.31 9.16 17.85
N ARG A 268 2.68 10.28 18.25
CA ARG A 268 2.73 11.55 17.50
C ARG A 268 4.11 12.19 17.44
N SER A 269 5.04 11.75 18.29
CA SER A 269 6.45 12.17 18.25
C SER A 269 7.30 11.34 17.28
N LEU A 270 6.73 10.27 16.70
CA LEU A 270 7.42 9.45 15.72
C LEU A 270 7.49 10.15 14.37
N MET A 271 8.55 9.84 13.64
CA MET A 271 8.74 10.28 12.26
C MET A 271 9.17 9.11 11.39
N ALA A 272 8.42 8.84 10.33
CA ALA A 272 8.86 7.96 9.26
C ALA A 272 9.90 8.68 8.40
N HIS A 273 11.00 8.03 8.05
CA HIS A 273 12.03 8.60 7.17
C HIS A 273 12.75 7.51 6.40
N ASP A 274 13.65 7.88 5.50
CA ASP A 274 14.32 6.96 4.56
C ASP A 274 13.30 6.06 3.85
N VAL A 275 12.15 6.63 3.49
CA VAL A 275 11.07 5.93 2.79
C VAL A 275 11.49 5.70 1.35
N GLY A 276 11.52 4.46 0.92
CA GLY A 276 11.96 4.11 -0.42
C GLY A 276 11.34 2.83 -0.94
N ALA A 277 11.37 2.71 -2.26
CA ALA A 277 11.15 1.48 -2.98
C ALA A 277 12.45 1.12 -3.73
N GLY A 278 12.60 -0.12 -4.17
CA GLY A 278 13.79 -0.60 -4.89
C GLY A 278 14.06 -0.01 -6.27
N ASP A 279 13.34 1.04 -6.65
CA ASP A 279 13.52 1.83 -7.85
C ASP A 279 13.62 3.32 -7.50
N ASP A 280 13.84 4.18 -8.51
CA ASP A 280 13.86 5.64 -8.35
C ASP A 280 12.45 6.26 -8.16
N GLY A 281 11.49 5.45 -7.71
CA GLY A 281 10.12 5.84 -7.44
C GLY A 281 9.95 6.50 -6.07
N ASP A 282 9.00 7.43 -6.00
CA ASP A 282 8.70 8.16 -4.78
C ASP A 282 7.59 7.45 -3.99
N LEU A 283 7.95 6.79 -2.89
CA LEU A 283 7.02 6.07 -2.00
C LEU A 283 6.54 6.96 -0.85
N TRP A 284 5.23 7.06 -0.66
CA TRP A 284 4.58 7.87 0.38
C TRP A 284 3.67 6.99 1.25
N LEU A 285 3.61 7.30 2.56
CA LEU A 285 2.93 6.47 3.57
C LEU A 285 1.93 7.24 4.45
N PRO A 286 0.94 7.95 3.88
CA PRO A 286 -0.05 8.67 4.69
C PRO A 286 -0.86 7.75 5.61
N GLY A 287 -0.97 6.46 5.28
CA GLY A 287 -1.63 5.45 6.10
C GLY A 287 -1.08 5.32 7.52
N LEU A 288 0.19 5.70 7.77
CA LEU A 288 0.81 5.59 9.08
C LEU A 288 0.28 6.59 10.11
N GLY A 289 -0.35 7.69 9.68
CA GLY A 289 -0.88 8.68 10.61
C GLY A 289 0.17 9.49 11.38
N ILE A 290 1.43 9.49 10.95
CA ILE A 290 2.55 10.21 11.59
C ILE A 290 3.30 11.07 10.57
N GLU A 291 4.29 11.82 11.06
CA GLU A 291 5.18 12.63 10.22
C GLU A 291 6.03 11.78 9.29
N VAL A 292 6.26 12.24 8.06
CA VAL A 292 7.13 11.58 7.06
C VAL A 292 8.20 12.58 6.57
N TRP A 293 9.47 12.15 6.54
CA TRP A 293 10.63 12.94 6.12
C TRP A 293 11.35 12.32 4.89
N PRO A 294 11.84 13.14 3.94
CA PRO A 294 11.72 14.61 3.88
C PRO A 294 10.27 15.05 3.72
N ARG A 295 9.92 16.16 4.40
CA ARG A 295 8.64 16.80 4.14
C ARG A 295 8.63 17.25 2.69
N ARG A 296 7.59 16.86 1.95
CA ARG A 296 7.35 17.43 0.64
C ARG A 296 6.44 18.63 0.81
N GLU A 297 6.98 19.80 0.50
CA GLU A 297 6.18 21.01 0.39
C GLU A 297 5.21 20.83 -0.78
N ALA A 298 3.95 21.24 -0.59
CA ALA A 298 3.04 21.34 -1.73
C ALA A 298 3.71 22.28 -2.74
N GLY A 299 4.01 21.78 -3.94
CA GLY A 299 4.61 22.62 -4.98
C GLY A 299 3.67 23.77 -5.31
N ASP A 300 4.08 24.99 -4.99
CA ASP A 300 3.50 26.21 -5.53
C ASP A 300 3.95 26.33 -6.99
N ASP A 301 3.16 25.82 -7.93
CA ASP A 301 3.29 26.15 -9.35
C ASP A 301 1.99 26.80 -9.83
N HIS A 302 2.12 28.06 -10.25
CA HIS A 302 1.09 28.96 -10.79
C HIS A 302 0.45 28.47 -12.09
#